data_AF-A0A5P1FAB8-F1
#
_entry.id   AF-A0A5P1FAB8-F1
#
_cell.length_a   1.000
_cell.length_b   1.000
_cell.length_c   1.000
_cell.angle_alpha   90.00
_cell.angle_beta   90.00
_cell.angle_gamma   90.00
#
_symmetry.space_group_name_H-M   'P 1'
#
loop_
_entity.id
_entity.type
_entity.pdbx_description
1 polymer ?
#
loop_
_entity_poly.entity_id
_entity_poly.type
_entity_poly.pdbx_seq_one_letter_code
_entity_poly.pdbx_strand_id
1 'polypeptide(L)'
;DEYERANKVREWFYQSDADHQDKLLACGAIRVAHLRMKVLEETKFTCSAGIQHNKMLARLASTMNKSAQQTVVPFSSVKNMLPTFPVKKIRI
;
A
#
# COMPACT_ATOMS: atom_id res chain seq x y z
N ASP A 1 11.19 13.02 7.89
CA ASP A 1 11.29 12.40 9.23
C ASP A 1 10.23 11.30 9.40
N GLU A 2 10.43 10.30 10.25
CA GLU A 2 9.46 9.19 10.46
C GLU A 2 8.14 9.72 11.03
N TYR A 3 8.23 10.68 11.95
CA TYR A 3 7.09 11.37 12.54
C TYR A 3 6.24 12.10 11.50
N GLU A 4 6.89 12.83 10.59
CA GLU A 4 6.23 13.54 9.49
C GLU A 4 5.49 12.57 8.56
N ARG A 5 6.09 11.41 8.26
CA ARG A 5 5.46 10.37 7.44
C ARG A 5 4.23 9.80 8.14
N ALA A 6 4.32 9.50 9.43
CA ALA A 6 3.20 9.00 10.22
C ALA A 6 2.03 9.99 10.29
N ASN A 7 2.31 11.29 10.39
CA ASN A 7 1.29 12.34 10.38
C ASN A 7 0.59 12.44 9.03
N LYS A 8 1.32 12.47 7.91
CA LYS A 8 0.72 12.47 6.56
C LYS A 8 -0.17 11.26 6.31
N VAL A 9 0.26 10.10 6.80
CA VAL A 9 -0.54 8.87 6.72
C VAL A 9 -1.82 9.04 7.53
N ARG A 10 -1.74 9.48 8.79
CA ARG A 10 -2.92 9.75 9.62
C ARG A 10 -3.88 10.74 8.96
N GLU A 11 -3.37 11.86 8.48
CA GLU A 11 -4.17 12.87 7.77
C GLU A 11 -4.93 12.24 6.60
N TRP A 12 -4.24 11.48 5.74
CA TRP A 12 -4.86 10.78 4.61
C TRP A 12 -5.93 9.78 5.07
N PHE A 13 -5.69 9.03 6.15
CA PHE A 13 -6.65 8.08 6.70
C PHE A 13 -7.90 8.75 7.31
N TYR A 14 -7.77 9.95 7.87
CA TYR A 14 -8.85 10.66 8.55
C TYR A 14 -9.49 11.78 7.72
N GLN A 15 -9.17 11.88 6.42
CA GLN A 15 -9.84 12.80 5.50
C GLN A 15 -11.33 12.46 5.39
N SER A 16 -12.19 13.35 5.92
CA SER A 16 -13.64 13.16 5.96
C SER A 16 -14.27 13.10 4.57
N ASP A 17 -13.71 13.87 3.64
CA ASP A 17 -14.10 14.01 2.24
C ASP A 17 -13.43 12.99 1.29
N ALA A 18 -12.65 12.05 1.83
CA ALA A 18 -12.02 11.00 1.02
C ALA A 18 -13.09 10.15 0.29
N ASP A 19 -12.78 9.80 -0.96
CA ASP A 19 -13.61 8.95 -1.80
C ASP A 19 -13.86 7.58 -1.12
N HIS A 20 -15.02 6.98 -1.40
CA HIS A 20 -15.40 5.70 -0.83
C HIS A 20 -14.35 4.61 -1.11
N GLN A 21 -13.75 4.61 -2.30
CA GLN A 21 -12.71 3.64 -2.67
C GLN A 21 -11.43 3.80 -1.86
N ASP A 22 -11.05 5.03 -1.51
CA ASP A 22 -9.87 5.30 -0.70
C ASP A 22 -10.11 4.90 0.77
N LYS A 23 -11.33 5.06 1.28
CA LYS A 23 -11.75 4.53 2.58
C LYS A 23 -11.67 3.00 2.63
N LEU A 24 -12.08 2.31 1.56
CA LEU A 24 -11.93 0.85 1.46
C LEU A 24 -10.45 0.42 1.40
N LEU A 25 -9.60 1.16 0.67
CA LEU A 25 -8.15 0.91 0.63
C LEU A 25 -7.54 1.07 2.02
N ALA A 26 -7.93 2.11 2.75
CA ALA A 26 -7.52 2.35 4.13
C ALA A 26 -7.88 1.15 5.03
N CYS A 27 -9.13 0.69 5.01
CA CYS A 27 -9.55 -0.49 5.76
C CYS A 27 -8.72 -1.73 5.40
N GLY A 28 -8.48 -1.96 4.11
CA GLY A 28 -7.63 -3.05 3.63
C GLY A 28 -6.19 -2.93 4.13
N ALA A 29 -5.62 -1.73 4.12
CA ALA A 29 -4.27 -1.46 4.59
C ALA A 29 -4.10 -1.77 6.08
N ILE A 30 -5.08 -1.40 6.92
CA ILE A 30 -5.08 -1.73 8.36
C ILE A 30 -5.10 -3.25 8.55
N ARG A 31 -5.98 -3.95 7.83
CA ARG A 31 -6.10 -5.40 7.96
C ARG A 31 -4.86 -6.15 7.49
N VAL A 32 -4.23 -5.69 6.41
CA VAL A 32 -2.97 -6.24 5.89
C VAL A 32 -1.83 -5.99 6.87
N ALA A 33 -1.75 -4.83 7.51
CA ALA A 33 -0.74 -4.57 8.54
C ALA A 33 -0.83 -5.59 9.68
N HIS A 34 -2.04 -5.85 10.18
CA HIS A 34 -2.26 -6.89 11.19
C HIS A 34 -1.86 -8.29 10.70
N LEU A 35 -2.18 -8.66 9.45
CA LEU A 35 -1.79 -9.96 8.90
C LEU A 35 -0.28 -10.11 8.80
N ARG A 36 0.43 -9.06 8.37
CA ARG A 36 1.89 -9.07 8.27
C ARG A 36 2.55 -9.23 9.64
N MET A 37 1.99 -8.59 10.67
CA MET A 37 2.46 -8.79 12.05
C MET A 37 2.26 -10.22 12.53
N LYS A 38 1.09 -10.83 12.27
CA LYS A 38 0.86 -12.25 12.60
C LYS A 38 1.85 -13.18 11.90
N VAL A 39 2.13 -12.95 10.62
CA VAL A 39 3.14 -13.74 9.88
C VAL A 39 4.51 -13.61 10.56
N LEU A 40 4.91 -12.40 10.94
CA LEU A 40 6.17 -12.19 11.66
C LEU A 40 6.18 -12.89 13.03
N GLU A 41 5.10 -12.82 13.77
CA GLU A 41 4.97 -13.45 15.10
C GLU A 41 5.07 -14.97 15.02
N GLU A 42 4.31 -15.59 14.10
CA GLU A 42 4.17 -17.04 13.96
C GLU A 42 5.35 -17.69 13.24
N THR A 43 5.92 -17.01 12.23
CA THR A 43 6.93 -17.62 11.33
C THR A 43 8.32 -17.01 11.43
N LYS A 44 8.45 -15.86 12.10
CA LYS A 44 9.67 -15.03 12.13
C LYS A 44 10.12 -14.51 10.77
N PHE A 45 9.30 -14.66 9.72
CA PHE A 45 9.55 -14.07 8.42
C PHE A 45 8.91 -12.68 8.30
N THR A 46 9.65 -11.76 7.68
CA THR A 46 9.09 -10.47 7.26
C THR A 46 8.56 -10.57 5.84
N CYS A 47 7.47 -9.86 5.58
CA CYS A 47 6.89 -9.77 4.24
C CYS A 47 6.55 -8.33 3.90
N SER A 48 6.56 -8.00 2.60
CA SER A 48 6.05 -6.74 2.07
C SER A 48 4.69 -6.96 1.41
N ALA A 49 3.87 -5.92 1.37
CA ALA A 49 2.55 -6.01 0.75
C ALA A 49 2.23 -4.77 -0.11
N GLY A 50 1.38 -4.96 -1.10
CA GLY A 50 0.83 -3.87 -1.90
C GLY A 50 -0.69 -3.94 -1.84
N ILE A 51 -1.34 -2.80 -1.64
CA ILE A 51 -2.79 -2.69 -1.50
C ILE A 51 -3.32 -1.76 -2.60
N GLN A 52 -4.17 -2.32 -3.46
CA GLN A 52 -4.82 -1.63 -4.58
C GLN A 52 -6.08 -2.43 -4.98
N HIS A 53 -7.01 -1.78 -5.67
CA HIS A 53 -8.25 -2.40 -6.20
C HIS A 53 -8.02 -3.43 -7.31
N ASN A 54 -6.85 -3.43 -7.94
CA ASN A 54 -6.45 -4.34 -9.02
C ASN A 54 -5.23 -5.16 -8.59
N LYS A 55 -5.27 -6.47 -8.86
CA LYS A 55 -4.22 -7.44 -8.48
C LYS A 55 -2.86 -7.12 -9.09
N MET A 56 -2.82 -6.69 -10.35
CA MET A 56 -1.58 -6.35 -11.06
C MET A 56 -0.91 -5.12 -10.44
N LEU A 57 -1.69 -4.07 -10.13
CA LEU A 57 -1.16 -2.88 -9.47
C LEU A 57 -0.78 -3.14 -8.00
N ALA A 58 -1.53 -3.97 -7.29
CA ALA A 58 -1.19 -4.39 -5.93
C ALA A 58 0.13 -5.17 -5.90
N ARG A 59 0.35 -6.08 -6.86
CA ARG A 59 1.63 -6.77 -7.04
C ARG A 59 2.77 -5.78 -7.27
N LEU A 60 2.58 -4.81 -8.17
CA LEU A 60 3.59 -3.78 -8.44
C LEU A 60 3.93 -2.98 -7.17
N ALA A 61 2.90 -2.50 -6.46
CA ALA A 61 3.02 -1.76 -5.22
C ALA A 61 3.81 -2.53 -4.14
N SER A 62 3.63 -3.85 -4.04
CA SER A 62 4.34 -4.70 -3.08
C SER A 62 5.86 -4.72 -3.26
N THR A 63 6.34 -4.31 -4.43
CA THR A 63 7.77 -4.26 -4.75
C THR A 63 8.41 -2.88 -4.54
N MET A 64 7.60 -1.82 -4.40
CA MET A 64 8.08 -0.43 -4.40
C MET A 64 8.88 -0.06 -3.15
N ASN A 65 8.43 -0.49 -1.96
CA ASN A 65 9.01 -0.11 -0.67
C ASN A 65 9.54 -1.33 0.10
N LYS A 66 10.22 -2.25 -0.59
CA LYS A 66 10.91 -3.34 0.12
C LYS A 66 12.11 -2.80 0.89
N SER A 67 12.48 -3.36 2.04
CA SER A 67 11.93 -4.55 2.72
C SER A 67 10.89 -4.20 3.80
N ALA A 68 10.10 -5.21 4.23
CA ALA A 68 9.22 -5.19 5.41
C ALA A 68 8.26 -3.98 5.57
N GLN A 69 7.90 -3.30 4.47
CA GLN A 69 6.84 -2.29 4.46
C GLN A 69 5.65 -2.72 3.60
N GLN A 70 4.56 -1.98 3.69
CA GLN A 70 3.44 -2.08 2.77
C GLN A 70 3.23 -0.78 2.00
N THR A 71 2.79 -0.89 0.75
CA THR A 71 2.51 0.26 -0.13
C THR A 71 1.03 0.28 -0.47
N VAL A 72 0.36 1.41 -0.22
CA VAL A 72 -1.02 1.65 -0.65
C VAL A 72 -0.97 2.56 -1.87
N VAL A 73 -1.74 2.24 -2.92
CA VAL A 73 -1.82 3.07 -4.13
C VAL A 73 -3.27 3.52 -4.34
N PRO A 74 -3.62 4.76 -3.96
CA PRO A 74 -4.92 5.35 -4.27
C PRO A 74 -5.17 5.42 -5.79
N PHE A 75 -6.43 5.35 -6.21
CA PHE A 75 -6.77 5.38 -7.63
C PHE A 75 -6.29 6.68 -8.31
N SER A 76 -6.43 7.80 -7.61
CA SER A 76 -5.95 9.12 -8.04
C SER A 76 -4.45 9.15 -8.36
N SER A 77 -3.65 8.31 -7.71
CA SER A 77 -2.20 8.26 -7.89
C SER A 77 -1.76 7.40 -9.07
N VAL A 78 -2.63 6.52 -9.60
CA VAL A 78 -2.27 5.56 -10.66
C VAL A 78 -1.82 6.27 -11.94
N LYS A 79 -2.51 7.35 -12.33
CA LYS A 79 -2.21 8.10 -13.56
C LYS A 79 -0.78 8.67 -13.57
N ASN A 80 -0.30 9.12 -12.42
CA ASN A 80 1.04 9.69 -12.29
C ASN A 80 2.09 8.61 -12.02
N MET A 81 1.71 7.52 -11.35
CA MET A 81 2.61 6.44 -10.98
C MET A 81 2.93 5.51 -12.15
N LEU A 82 1.92 5.06 -12.92
CA LEU A 82 2.10 3.99 -13.90
C LEU A 82 3.12 4.33 -15.02
N PRO A 83 3.18 5.57 -15.55
CA PRO A 83 4.15 5.93 -16.59
C PRO A 83 5.62 5.84 -16.15
N THR A 84 5.90 5.87 -14.85
CA THR A 84 7.29 5.81 -14.35
C THR A 84 7.85 4.39 -14.34
N PHE A 85 7.04 3.37 -14.62
CA PHE A 85 7.47 1.98 -14.60
C PHE A 85 7.85 1.49 -16.00
N PRO A 86 9.02 0.83 -16.16
CA PRO A 86 9.34 0.18 -17.42
C PRO A 86 8.34 -0.94 -17.69
N VAL A 87 7.81 -1.01 -18.91
CA VAL A 87 6.74 -1.95 -19.33
C VAL A 87 7.06 -3.40 -18.93
N LYS A 88 8.34 -3.79 -18.96
CA LYS A 88 8.81 -5.14 -18.57
C LYS A 88 8.51 -5.51 -17.10
N LYS A 89 8.29 -4.53 -16.21
CA LYS A 89 7.95 -4.74 -14.80
C LYS A 89 6.44 -4.90 -14.58
N ILE A 90 5.62 -4.56 -15.57
CA ILE A 90 4.17 -4.72 -15.53
C ILE A 90 3.86 -6.15 -15.98
N ARG A 91 3.55 -7.02 -15.02
CA ARG A 91 3.17 -8.42 -15.26
C ARG A 91 1.73 -8.61 -14.84
N ILE A 92 0.90 -9.07 -15.77
CA ILE A 92 -0.51 -9.45 -15.55
C ILE A 92 -0.55 -10.72 -14.70
#